data_AF-A0A850QR92-F1
#
_entry.id   AF-A0A850QR92-F1
#
_cell.length_a   1.000
_cell.length_b   1.000
_cell.length_c   1.000
_cell.angle_alpha   90.00
_cell.angle_beta   90.00
_cell.angle_gamma   90.00
#
_symmetry.space_group_name_H-M   'P 1'
#
loop_
_entity.id
_entity.type
_entity.pdbx_description
1 polymer ?
#
loop_
_entity_poly.entity_id
_entity_poly.type
_entity_poly.pdbx_seq_one_letter_code
_entity_poly.pdbx_strand_id
1 'polypeptide(L)' 'VLLDTMYELPSTKGVSKVVIDESVIKGESEPLLIYENTENQAAGAE' A
#
# COMPACT_ATOMS: atom_id res chain seq x y z
N VAL A 1 -6.86 9.80 10.86
CA VAL A 1 -5.96 9.53 9.71
C VAL A 1 -6.13 8.12 9.17
N LEU A 2 -5.83 7.04 9.91
CA LEU A 2 -5.86 5.68 9.32
C LEU A 2 -7.19 4.93 9.39
N LEU A 3 -8.23 5.50 9.99
CA LEU A 3 -9.47 4.76 10.27
C LEU A 3 -10.16 4.30 8.97
N ASP A 4 -10.18 5.17 7.96
CA ASP A 4 -10.75 4.87 6.65
C ASP A 4 -9.93 3.78 5.94
N THR A 5 -8.60 3.92 5.93
CA THR A 5 -7.70 2.89 5.37
C THR A 5 -7.87 1.54 6.06
N MET A 6 -7.99 1.50 7.39
CA MET A 6 -8.20 0.25 8.12
C MET A 6 -9.57 -0.38 7.89
N TYR A 7 -10.58 0.43 7.57
CA TYR A 7 -11.91 -0.07 7.22
C TYR A 7 -11.93 -0.69 5.81
N GLU A 8 -11.22 -0.07 4.87
CA GLU A 8 -11.16 -0.53 3.48
C GLU A 8 -10.17 -1.68 3.27
N LEU A 9 -9.03 -1.66 3.97
CA LEU A 9 -7.92 -2.60 3.79
C LEU A 9 -8.32 -4.09 3.86
N PRO A 10 -9.21 -4.55 4.77
CA PRO A 10 -9.65 -5.95 4.77
C PRO A 10 -10.35 -6.39 3.48
N SER A 11 -10.97 -5.45 2.76
CA SER A 11 -11.67 -5.71 1.50
C SER A 11 -10.75 -5.57 0.28
N THR A 12 -9.66 -4.81 0.42
CA THR A 12 -8.70 -4.53 -0.65
C THR A 12 -7.71 -5.69 -0.79
N LYS A 13 -7.69 -6.33 -1.97
CA LYS A 13 -6.81 -7.48 -2.23
C LYS A 13 -5.44 -7.04 -2.72
N GLY A 14 -4.41 -7.79 -2.32
CA GLY A 14 -3.05 -7.64 -2.85
C GLY A 14 -2.26 -6.48 -2.28
N VAL A 15 -2.76 -5.76 -1.27
CA VAL A 15 -1.96 -4.74 -0.56
C VAL A 15 -0.92 -5.44 0.30
N SER A 16 0.36 -5.12 0.05
CA SER A 16 1.51 -5.65 0.78
C SER A 16 2.03 -4.66 1.82
N LYS A 17 1.98 -3.35 1.51
CA LYS A 17 2.48 -2.31 2.41
C LYS A 17 1.64 -1.04 2.30
N VAL A 18 1.46 -0.36 3.43
CA VAL A 18 0.89 0.98 3.49
C VAL A 18 1.99 1.94 3.95
N VAL A 19 2.26 2.99 3.18
CA VAL A 19 3.30 3.99 3.46
C VAL A 19 2.65 5.28 3.94
N ILE A 20 3.11 5.76 5.10
CA ILE A 20 2.60 6.95 5.78
C ILE A 20 3.75 7.95 5.92
N ASP A 21 3.50 9.19 5.49
CA ASP A 21 4.42 10.31 5.67
C ASP A 21 3.78 11.44 6.49
N GLU A 22 4.53 12.53 6.69
CA GLU A 22 4.08 13.69 7.48
C GLU A 22 2.82 14.35 6.90
N SER A 23 2.65 14.40 5.59
CA SER A 23 1.50 15.02 4.93
C SER A 23 0.22 14.23 5.20
N VAL A 24 0.33 12.90 5.25
CA VAL A 24 -0.77 12.01 5.63
C VAL A 24 -1.18 12.21 7.09
N ILE A 25 -0.21 12.40 7.98
CA ILE A 25 -0.50 12.69 9.40
C ILE A 25 -1.18 14.06 9.56
N LYS A 26 -0.81 15.05 8.75
CA LYS A 26 -1.47 16.37 8.70
C LYS A 26 -2.84 16.36 8.03
N GLY A 27 -3.21 15.28 7.34
CA GLY A 27 -4.46 15.16 6.58
C GLY A 27 -4.44 15.92 5.25
N GLU A 28 -3.26 16.23 4.74
CA GLU A 28 -3.05 16.93 3.46
C GLU A 28 -3.02 15.98 2.27
N SER A 29 -2.72 14.69 2.51
CA SER A 29 -2.59 13.63 1.50
C SER A 29 -3.17 12.31 2.01
N GLU A 30 -3.48 11.39 1.09
CA GLU A 30 -3.89 10.02 1.42
C GLU A 30 -2.68 9.06 1.54
N PRO A 31 -2.79 7.99 2.36
CA PRO A 31 -1.80 6.92 2.43
C PRO A 31 -1.49 6.27 1.09
N LEU A 32 -0.22 5.93 0.85
CA LEU A 32 0.18 5.21 -0.36
C LEU A 32 0.11 3.69 -0.14
N LEU A 33 -0.65 2.99 -0.98
CA LEU A 33 -0.79 1.54 -0.95
C LEU A 33 0.17 0.89 -1.96
N ILE A 34 1.04 0.02 -1.47
CA ILE A 34 1.92 -0.80 -2.31
C ILE A 34 1.28 -2.18 -2.44
N TYR A 35 1.04 -2.58 -3.68
CA TYR A 35 0.49 -3.88 -4.01
C TYR A 35 1.62 -4.88 -4.30
N GLU A 36 1.43 -6.14 -3.90
CA GLU A 36 2.37 -7.20 -4.24
C GLU A 36 2.29 -7.48 -5.75
N ASN A 37 3.45 -7.53 -6.40
CA ASN A 37 3.53 -7.87 -7.81
C ASN A 37 3.72 -9.41 -7.92
N THR A 38 2.63 -10.15 -8.04
CA THR A 38 2.66 -11.63 -8.15
C THR A 38 3.09 -12.14 -9.53
N GLU A 39 3.53 -11.27 -10.45
CA GLU A 39 4.25 -11.74 -11.63
C GLU A 39 5.65 -12.19 -11.21
N ASN A 40 5.80 -13.51 -11.12
CA ASN A 40 7.07 -14.25 -11.05
C ASN A 40 8.22 -13.44 -11.67
N GLN A 41 9.14 -12.96 -10.83
CA GLN A 41 10.50 -12.64 -11.28
C GLN A 41 11.23 -13.94 -11.62
N ALA A 42 10.84 -14.56 -12.73
CA ALA A 42 11.70 -15.41 -13.52
C ALA A 42 12.30 -14.55 -14.64
N ALA A 43 13.24 -13.68 -14.29
CA ALA A 43 14.19 -13.02 -15.20
C ALA A 43 15.28 -12.34 -14.34
N GLY A 44 16.55 -12.72 -14.36
CA GLY A 44 17.23 -13.71 -15.19
C GLY A 44 18.45 -14.29 -14.48
N ALA A 45 18.78 -15.51 -14.89
CA ALA A 45 20.16 -15.95 -14.92
C ALA A 45 20.83 -15.20 -16.10
N GLU A 46 21.76 -14.31 -15.77
CA GLU A 46 23.07 -14.08 -16.41
C GLU A 46 23.88 -13.11 -15.54
#